data_AF-A0A2T0U680-F1
#
_entry.id   AF-A0A2T0U680-F1
#
_cell.length_a   1.000
_cell.length_b   1.000
_cell.length_c   1.000
_cell.angle_alpha   90.00
_cell.angle_beta   90.00
_cell.angle_gamma   90.00
#
_symmetry.space_group_name_H-M   'P 1'
#
loop_
_entity.id
_entity.type
_entity.pdbx_description
1 polymer ?
#
loop_
_entity_poly.entity_id
_entity_poly.type
_entity_poly.pdbx_seq_one_letter_code
_entity_poly.pdbx_strand_id
1 'polypeptide(L)'
;MRTICNRLGRTSRRAAILIAAVAVTMLALPSAAMAEDNYFNWCTRADTSCQTGVEVGLVEGECMTAPAAYHKTQVCIKYDGDYVYVYDGQADGYAAMAEIGNDNGSINSRLCRNNKGYGTWVRCNFDWAEAGEHRAWGGYKISTMEMPTEFLWAWNGK
;
A
#
# COMPACT_ATOMS: atom_id res chain seq x y z
N MET A 1 13.61 -72.04 -40.52
CA MET A 1 12.42 -72.23 -39.66
C MET A 1 12.84 -71.93 -38.22
N ARG A 2 12.19 -70.92 -37.60
CA ARG A 2 12.25 -70.47 -36.19
C ARG A 2 13.58 -69.89 -35.66
N THR A 3 13.68 -68.57 -35.77
CA THR A 3 14.53 -67.68 -34.98
C THR A 3 14.02 -67.60 -33.54
N ILE A 4 14.88 -67.83 -32.55
CA ILE A 4 14.58 -67.69 -31.12
C ILE A 4 14.95 -66.27 -30.68
N CYS A 5 13.99 -65.55 -30.11
CA CYS A 5 14.19 -64.28 -29.43
C CYS A 5 14.00 -64.46 -27.92
N ASN A 6 14.55 -63.50 -27.16
CA ASN A 6 14.33 -63.18 -25.74
C ASN A 6 15.23 -63.90 -24.72
N ARG A 7 15.83 -63.24 -23.73
CA ARG A 7 15.47 -61.99 -23.03
C ARG A 7 16.73 -61.34 -22.43
N LEU A 8 16.93 -60.05 -22.70
CA LEU A 8 17.84 -59.19 -21.94
C LEU A 8 17.23 -58.92 -20.56
N GLY A 9 17.98 -59.24 -19.50
CA GLY A 9 17.70 -58.78 -18.14
C GLY A 9 18.93 -58.06 -17.59
N ARG A 10 18.95 -56.73 -17.64
CA ARG A 10 19.90 -55.91 -16.86
C ARG A 10 19.20 -54.68 -16.33
N THR A 11 18.65 -54.84 -15.13
CA THR A 11 18.27 -53.76 -14.22
C THR A 11 19.52 -53.30 -13.48
N SER A 12 20.03 -52.12 -13.84
CA SER A 12 21.01 -51.40 -13.02
C SER A 12 20.51 -49.97 -12.80
N ARG A 13 19.89 -49.76 -11.63
CA ARG A 13 19.63 -48.44 -11.06
C ARG A 13 20.97 -47.78 -10.73
N ARG A 14 21.26 -46.61 -11.30
CA ARG A 14 22.07 -45.58 -10.63
C ARG A 14 21.50 -44.21 -10.95
N ALA A 15 21.01 -43.56 -9.91
CA ALA A 15 20.46 -42.22 -9.90
C ALA A 15 21.55 -41.21 -10.25
N ALA A 16 21.27 -40.34 -11.21
CA ALA A 16 22.06 -39.13 -11.44
C ALA A 16 21.45 -38.01 -10.57
N ILE A 17 22.26 -37.48 -9.68
CA ILE A 17 21.94 -36.38 -8.76
C ILE A 17 21.85 -35.09 -9.59
N LEU A 18 20.69 -34.42 -9.53
CA LEU A 18 20.48 -33.07 -10.05
C LEU A 18 21.15 -32.07 -9.11
N ILE A 19 22.06 -31.25 -9.62
CA ILE A 19 22.47 -30.00 -8.95
C ILE A 19 21.83 -28.87 -9.74
N ALA A 20 20.64 -28.43 -9.30
CA ALA A 20 20.03 -27.22 -9.80
C ALA A 20 20.69 -26.03 -9.11
N ALA A 21 21.47 -25.24 -9.85
CA ALA A 21 21.96 -23.96 -9.39
C ALA A 21 20.77 -22.98 -9.31
N VAL A 22 20.24 -22.76 -8.11
CA VAL A 22 19.25 -21.71 -7.86
C VAL A 22 20.00 -20.38 -7.85
N ALA A 23 19.99 -19.68 -8.98
CA ALA A 23 20.39 -18.28 -9.03
C ALA A 23 19.35 -17.46 -8.25
N VAL A 24 19.66 -17.14 -7.00
CA VAL A 24 18.89 -16.14 -6.23
C VAL A 24 19.25 -14.78 -6.82
N THR A 25 18.51 -14.34 -7.84
CA THR A 25 18.49 -12.94 -8.23
C THR A 25 17.92 -12.16 -7.05
N MET A 26 18.79 -11.48 -6.29
CA MET A 26 18.36 -10.43 -5.38
C MET A 26 17.75 -9.33 -6.26
N LEU A 27 16.45 -9.41 -6.49
CA LEU A 27 15.67 -8.27 -6.94
C LEU A 27 15.87 -7.21 -5.87
N ALA A 28 16.56 -6.12 -6.22
CA ALA A 28 16.66 -4.95 -5.39
C ALA A 28 15.23 -4.57 -4.99
N LEU A 29 14.88 -4.80 -3.72
CA LEU A 29 13.63 -4.32 -3.17
C LEU A 29 13.59 -2.82 -3.47
N PRO A 30 12.49 -2.28 -4.01
CA PRO A 30 12.36 -0.84 -4.18
C PRO A 30 12.74 -0.20 -2.85
N SER A 31 13.70 0.72 -2.90
CA SER A 31 14.10 1.45 -1.71
C SER A 31 12.84 2.01 -1.06
N ALA A 32 12.73 1.88 0.26
CA ALA A 32 11.75 2.64 1.02
C ALA A 32 11.77 4.06 0.45
N ALA A 33 10.60 4.62 0.13
CA ALA A 33 10.52 5.93 -0.49
C ALA A 33 11.48 6.86 0.25
N MET A 34 12.36 7.56 -0.47
CA MET A 34 13.25 8.58 0.08
C MET A 34 12.44 9.82 0.50
N ALA A 35 11.21 9.60 0.96
CA ALA A 35 10.36 10.60 1.52
C ALA A 35 11.01 11.08 2.80
N GLU A 36 11.22 12.38 2.89
CA GLU A 36 11.69 13.06 4.10
C GLU A 36 10.96 12.54 5.34
N ASP A 37 11.72 12.16 6.37
CA ASP A 37 11.22 11.52 7.60
C ASP A 37 10.14 12.34 8.31
N ASN A 38 10.28 13.68 8.27
CA ASN A 38 9.32 14.60 8.86
C ASN A 38 7.94 14.43 8.23
N TYR A 39 6.92 14.53 9.07
CA TYR A 39 5.55 14.57 8.58
C TYR A 39 5.19 15.96 8.04
N PHE A 40 4.08 16.08 7.31
CA PHE A 40 3.48 17.35 6.96
C PHE A 40 3.18 18.21 8.20
N ASN A 41 3.40 19.52 8.12
CA ASN A 41 3.39 20.41 9.29
C ASN A 41 2.02 20.53 9.98
N TRP A 42 0.91 20.16 9.32
CA TRP A 42 -0.41 20.15 9.95
C TRP A 42 -0.49 19.15 11.11
N CYS A 43 0.39 18.16 11.17
CA CYS A 43 0.44 17.20 12.26
C CYS A 43 0.84 17.79 13.62
N THR A 44 1.27 19.05 13.67
CA THR A 44 1.48 19.76 14.95
C THR A 44 0.23 20.46 15.45
N ARG A 45 -0.86 20.49 14.67
CA ARG A 45 -2.11 21.13 15.04
C ARG A 45 -2.93 20.22 15.96
N ALA A 46 -3.63 20.80 16.93
CA ALA A 46 -4.43 20.06 17.89
C ALA A 46 -5.68 19.39 17.26
N ASP A 47 -6.13 19.87 16.10
CA ASP A 47 -7.29 19.35 15.36
C ASP A 47 -6.92 18.31 14.29
N THR A 48 -5.64 17.92 14.21
CA THR A 48 -5.14 17.00 13.18
C THR A 48 -4.54 15.75 13.82
N SER A 49 -4.86 14.57 13.29
CA SER A 49 -4.26 13.30 13.65
C SER A 49 -3.45 12.74 12.48
N CYS A 50 -2.22 12.30 12.72
CA CYS A 50 -1.33 11.81 11.67
C CYS A 50 -0.73 10.46 12.01
N GLN A 51 -0.72 9.55 11.04
CA GLN A 51 -0.16 8.21 11.20
C GLN A 51 0.64 7.79 9.98
N THR A 52 1.87 7.31 10.22
CA THR A 52 2.57 6.54 9.19
C THR A 52 1.99 5.14 9.20
N GLY A 53 1.44 4.71 8.06
CA GLY A 53 0.72 3.45 7.98
C GLY A 53 1.64 2.24 8.13
N VAL A 54 1.05 1.15 8.61
CA VAL A 54 1.70 -0.17 8.66
C VAL A 54 1.44 -0.89 7.35
N GLU A 55 2.46 -1.49 6.75
CA GLU A 55 2.34 -2.23 5.49
C GLU A 55 1.37 -3.42 5.63
N VAL A 56 0.51 -3.62 4.64
CA VAL A 56 -0.51 -4.67 4.62
C VAL A 56 -0.62 -5.30 3.23
N GLY A 57 -0.97 -6.59 3.19
CA GLY A 57 -1.23 -7.31 1.93
C GLY A 57 -2.73 -7.43 1.58
N LEU A 58 -3.62 -7.12 2.51
CA LEU A 58 -5.07 -7.18 2.34
C LEU A 58 -5.66 -5.79 2.52
N VAL A 59 -6.55 -5.42 1.60
CA VAL A 59 -7.23 -4.13 1.54
C VAL A 59 -8.72 -4.40 1.47
N GLU A 60 -9.48 -3.62 2.23
CA GLU A 60 -10.93 -3.72 2.33
C GLU A 60 -11.55 -2.32 2.22
N GLY A 61 -12.86 -2.27 1.97
CA GLY A 61 -13.62 -1.02 1.98
C GLY A 61 -13.83 -0.41 0.60
N GLU A 62 -14.31 0.84 0.60
CA GLU A 62 -14.58 1.62 -0.61
C GLU A 62 -13.33 2.35 -1.07
N CYS A 63 -12.98 2.21 -2.35
CA CYS A 63 -11.72 2.67 -2.90
C CYS A 63 -11.91 3.65 -4.05
N MET A 64 -11.09 4.70 -4.09
CA MET A 64 -10.86 5.51 -5.30
C MET A 64 -9.41 5.91 -5.47
N THR A 65 -9.06 6.23 -6.71
CA THR A 65 -7.70 6.57 -7.13
C THR A 65 -7.65 8.01 -7.59
N ALA A 66 -6.69 8.77 -7.06
CA ALA A 66 -6.40 10.11 -7.54
C ALA A 66 -5.89 10.07 -8.99
N PRO A 67 -6.09 11.13 -9.80
CA PRO A 67 -5.60 11.14 -11.17
C PRO A 67 -4.07 11.20 -11.22
N ALA A 68 -3.48 11.01 -12.41
CA ALA A 68 -2.03 10.95 -12.58
C ALA A 68 -1.27 12.19 -12.08
N ALA A 69 -1.90 13.38 -12.12
CA ALA A 69 -1.33 14.61 -11.56
C ALA A 69 -1.08 14.55 -10.05
N TYR A 70 -1.77 13.64 -9.36
CA TYR A 70 -1.65 13.35 -7.92
C TYR A 70 -1.15 11.93 -7.69
N HIS A 71 -0.30 11.46 -8.60
CA HIS A 71 0.56 10.29 -8.43
C HIS A 71 -0.19 8.97 -8.28
N LYS A 72 -1.45 8.94 -8.75
CA LYS A 72 -2.28 7.74 -8.75
C LYS A 72 -2.43 7.10 -7.36
N THR A 73 -2.33 7.91 -6.31
CA THR A 73 -2.55 7.45 -4.94
C THR A 73 -3.94 6.87 -4.83
N GLN A 74 -4.03 5.61 -4.40
CA GLN A 74 -5.31 4.97 -4.14
C GLN A 74 -5.60 4.99 -2.65
N VAL A 75 -6.82 5.39 -2.31
CA VAL A 75 -7.31 5.44 -0.94
C VAL A 75 -8.47 4.48 -0.83
N CYS A 76 -8.43 3.59 0.15
CA CYS A 76 -9.60 2.78 0.52
C CYS A 76 -9.99 3.04 1.96
N ILE A 77 -11.29 3.08 2.22
CA ILE A 77 -11.84 3.31 3.56
C ILE A 77 -12.73 2.13 3.92
N LYS A 78 -12.33 1.43 4.98
CA LYS A 78 -13.21 0.48 5.67
C LYS A 78 -13.89 1.25 6.80
N TYR A 79 -15.16 1.59 6.59
CA TYR A 79 -15.96 2.35 7.55
C TYR A 79 -16.12 1.56 8.86
N ASP A 80 -16.37 0.25 8.79
CA ASP A 80 -16.42 -0.62 9.96
C ASP A 80 -15.00 -0.89 10.51
N GLY A 81 -14.55 -0.02 11.40
CA GLY A 81 -13.25 -0.11 12.09
C GLY A 81 -12.25 0.99 11.75
N ASP A 82 -12.70 2.05 11.07
CA ASP A 82 -11.97 3.31 10.85
C ASP A 82 -10.58 3.15 10.22
N TYR A 83 -10.48 2.21 9.29
CA TYR A 83 -9.24 1.95 8.59
C TYR A 83 -9.15 2.72 7.29
N VAL A 84 -8.02 3.40 7.12
CA VAL A 84 -7.64 4.06 5.87
C VAL A 84 -6.46 3.30 5.29
N TYR A 85 -6.64 2.81 4.08
CA TYR A 85 -5.59 2.16 3.31
C TYR A 85 -5.06 3.12 2.25
N VAL A 86 -3.75 3.19 2.09
CA VAL A 86 -3.10 4.09 1.12
C VAL A 86 -2.12 3.30 0.28
N TYR A 87 -2.34 3.31 -1.03
CA TYR A 87 -1.46 2.73 -2.02
C TYR A 87 -0.61 3.78 -2.69
N ASP A 88 0.67 3.48 -2.85
CA ASP A 88 1.55 4.28 -3.69
C ASP A 88 1.47 3.78 -5.15
N GLY A 89 0.81 4.58 -5.99
CA GLY A 89 0.53 4.27 -7.39
C GLY A 89 1.61 4.68 -8.38
N GLN A 90 2.69 5.35 -7.94
CA GLN A 90 3.69 5.89 -8.85
C GLN A 90 5.12 5.75 -8.33
N ALA A 91 6.02 5.29 -9.21
CA ALA A 91 7.44 5.13 -8.88
C ALA A 91 8.19 6.47 -9.00
N ASP A 92 8.05 7.34 -8.01
CA ASP A 92 8.69 8.68 -7.99
C ASP A 92 9.44 9.03 -6.70
N GLY A 93 9.37 8.16 -5.68
CA GLY A 93 10.10 8.33 -4.43
C GLY A 93 9.42 9.25 -3.42
N TYR A 94 8.24 9.78 -3.72
CA TYR A 94 7.42 10.50 -2.75
C TYR A 94 6.65 9.52 -1.85
N ALA A 95 6.16 10.02 -0.72
CA ALA A 95 5.21 9.26 0.08
C ALA A 95 3.79 9.53 -0.41
N ALA A 96 3.02 8.48 -0.68
CA ALA A 96 1.59 8.61 -0.97
C ALA A 96 0.83 9.01 0.31
N MET A 97 -0.15 9.89 0.15
CA MET A 97 -0.89 10.50 1.25
C MET A 97 -2.39 10.34 1.04
N ALA A 98 -3.10 9.99 2.11
CA ALA A 98 -4.53 10.21 2.21
C ALA A 98 -4.82 11.26 3.28
N GLU A 99 -5.76 12.15 2.98
CA GLU A 99 -6.35 13.05 3.96
C GLU A 99 -7.83 12.69 4.11
N ILE A 100 -8.26 12.51 5.36
CA ILE A 100 -9.67 12.33 5.73
C ILE A 100 -10.11 13.51 6.58
N GLY A 101 -11.03 14.30 6.04
CA GLY A 101 -11.66 15.41 6.75
C GLY A 101 -12.96 14.97 7.40
N ASN A 102 -13.31 15.58 8.53
CA ASN A 102 -14.62 15.45 9.18
C ASN A 102 -15.05 16.81 9.73
N ASP A 103 -16.30 17.19 9.51
CA ASP A 103 -16.89 18.44 10.00
C ASP A 103 -17.32 18.39 11.49
N ASN A 104 -17.11 17.26 12.17
CA ASN A 104 -17.54 17.03 13.55
C ASN A 104 -16.43 16.40 14.41
N GLY A 105 -16.48 16.69 15.71
CA GLY A 105 -15.47 16.26 16.69
C GLY A 105 -14.31 17.24 16.84
N SER A 106 -13.37 16.92 17.75
CA SER A 106 -12.18 17.74 18.01
C SER A 106 -11.08 17.56 16.97
N ILE A 107 -11.09 16.43 16.25
CA ILE A 107 -10.15 16.12 15.15
C ILE A 107 -10.91 16.22 13.83
N ASN A 108 -10.58 17.25 13.05
CA ASN A 108 -11.22 17.55 11.76
C ASN A 108 -10.40 17.10 10.55
N SER A 109 -9.12 16.74 10.71
CA SER A 109 -8.27 16.22 9.65
C SER A 109 -7.44 15.03 10.13
N ARG A 110 -7.33 14.00 9.29
CA ARG A 110 -6.60 12.76 9.55
C ARG A 110 -5.72 12.46 8.35
N LEU A 111 -4.40 12.38 8.56
CA LEU A 111 -3.44 12.15 7.49
C LEU A 111 -2.80 10.77 7.60
N CYS A 112 -3.00 9.91 6.61
CA CYS A 112 -2.32 8.63 6.49
C CYS A 112 -1.20 8.69 5.47
N ARG A 113 0.03 8.37 5.88
CA ARG A 113 1.21 8.37 5.03
C ARG A 113 1.65 6.95 4.69
N ASN A 114 1.81 6.68 3.39
CA ASN A 114 2.56 5.54 2.89
C ASN A 114 3.97 5.98 2.47
N ASN A 115 4.98 5.62 3.27
CA ASN A 115 6.39 5.83 2.96
C ASN A 115 7.12 4.52 2.58
N LYS A 116 6.39 3.44 2.32
CA LYS A 116 6.97 2.15 1.91
C LYS A 116 7.37 2.14 0.44
N GLY A 117 6.82 3.07 -0.35
CA GLY A 117 7.16 3.31 -1.74
C GLY A 117 6.25 2.58 -2.70
N TYR A 118 6.53 2.76 -3.99
CA TYR A 118 5.68 2.30 -5.09
C TYR A 118 5.28 0.83 -4.97
N GLY A 119 4.00 0.55 -5.24
CA GLY A 119 3.48 -0.81 -5.28
C GLY A 119 3.09 -1.38 -3.92
N THR A 120 3.15 -0.56 -2.87
CA THR A 120 2.84 -0.99 -1.50
C THR A 120 1.52 -0.42 -1.00
N TRP A 121 0.87 -1.17 -0.13
CA TRP A 121 -0.26 -0.71 0.65
C TRP A 121 0.14 -0.54 2.11
N VAL A 122 -0.34 0.53 2.73
CA VAL A 122 -0.29 0.69 4.18
C VAL A 122 -1.68 0.92 4.74
N ARG A 123 -1.84 0.72 6.05
CA ARG A 123 -3.07 0.98 6.79
C ARG A 123 -2.79 1.92 7.99
N CYS A 124 -3.66 2.91 8.16
CA CYS A 124 -3.80 3.72 9.36
C CYS A 124 -5.14 3.43 10.06
N ASN A 125 -5.22 3.70 11.37
CA ASN A 125 -6.42 3.48 12.18
C ASN A 125 -6.73 4.74 12.98
N PHE A 126 -7.79 5.47 12.63
CA PHE A 126 -8.01 6.81 13.18
C PHE A 126 -9.13 6.96 14.20
N ASP A 127 -9.92 5.90 14.47
CA ASP A 127 -11.03 5.90 15.44
C ASP A 127 -11.85 7.21 15.39
N TRP A 128 -12.58 7.42 14.30
CA TRP A 128 -13.23 8.71 14.02
C TRP A 128 -14.66 8.79 14.51
N ALA A 129 -15.14 10.01 14.72
CA ALA A 129 -16.55 10.24 14.98
C ALA A 129 -17.36 9.92 13.72
N GLU A 130 -18.40 9.10 13.85
CA GLU A 130 -19.26 8.70 12.72
C GLU A 130 -20.26 9.78 12.30
N ALA A 131 -20.60 10.70 13.21
CA ALA A 131 -21.47 11.82 12.87
C ALA A 131 -20.67 12.89 12.10
N GLY A 132 -21.31 13.49 11.11
CA GLY A 132 -20.71 14.52 10.25
C GLY A 132 -20.63 14.07 8.80
N GLU A 133 -20.33 15.02 7.91
CA GLU A 133 -19.83 14.67 6.58
C GLU A 133 -18.33 14.40 6.71
N HIS A 134 -17.90 13.31 6.09
CA HIS A 134 -16.49 13.00 5.91
C HIS A 134 -16.13 13.16 4.45
N ARG A 135 -14.86 13.48 4.20
CA ARG A 135 -14.31 13.69 2.86
C ARG A 135 -12.94 13.05 2.76
N ALA A 136 -12.70 12.36 1.65
CA ALA A 136 -11.44 11.70 1.35
C ALA A 136 -10.71 12.42 0.22
N TRP A 137 -9.42 12.62 0.41
CA TRP A 137 -8.51 13.10 -0.61
C TRP A 137 -7.31 12.16 -0.74
N GLY A 138 -6.75 12.09 -1.94
CA GLY A 138 -5.55 11.31 -2.23
C GLY A 138 -4.50 12.15 -2.94
N GLY A 139 -3.23 11.91 -2.62
CA GLY A 139 -2.11 12.64 -3.23
C GLY A 139 -0.77 12.18 -2.71
N TYR A 140 0.19 13.09 -2.60
CA TYR A 140 1.56 12.75 -2.20
C TYR A 140 2.20 13.89 -1.40
N LYS A 141 3.23 13.55 -0.63
CA LYS A 141 4.02 14.53 0.13
C LYS A 141 5.29 14.90 -0.63
N ILE A 142 5.45 16.19 -0.92
CA ILE A 142 6.69 16.75 -1.49
C ILE A 142 7.65 17.15 -0.36
N SER A 143 7.13 17.84 0.66
CA SER A 143 7.92 18.36 1.78
C SER A 143 7.07 18.50 3.05
N THR A 144 7.67 18.95 4.16
CA THR A 144 6.94 19.35 5.37
C THR A 144 5.89 20.44 5.13
N MET A 145 5.98 21.22 4.06
CA MET A 145 5.10 22.35 3.78
C MET A 145 4.23 22.15 2.54
N GLU A 146 4.43 21.08 1.78
CA GLU A 146 3.74 20.86 0.51
C GLU A 146 3.26 19.41 0.38
N MET A 147 1.95 19.26 0.25
CA MET A 147 1.24 17.98 0.12
C MET A 147 0.05 18.19 -0.83
N PRO A 148 0.26 18.15 -2.16
CA PRO A 148 -0.84 18.25 -3.11
C PRO A 148 -1.75 17.03 -3.01
N THR A 149 -3.05 17.29 -2.90
CA THR A 149 -4.09 16.26 -2.80
C THR A 149 -5.28 16.61 -3.68
N GLU A 150 -5.98 15.60 -4.19
CA GLU A 150 -7.21 15.75 -4.97
C GLU A 150 -8.39 15.15 -4.23
N PHE A 151 -9.56 15.78 -4.36
CA PHE A 151 -10.78 15.26 -3.77
C PHE A 151 -11.18 13.97 -4.47
N LEU A 152 -11.51 12.96 -3.68
CA LEU A 152 -11.95 11.67 -4.20
C LEU A 152 -13.46 11.48 -3.97
N TRP A 153 -13.93 11.52 -2.72
CA TRP A 153 -15.36 11.48 -2.39
C TRP A 153 -15.69 12.02 -1.01
N ALA A 154 -16.99 12.14 -0.76
CA ALA A 154 -17.58 12.42 0.54
C ALA A 154 -18.57 11.31 0.94
N TRP A 155 -18.77 11.11 2.24
CA TRP A 155 -19.79 10.22 2.79
C TRP A 155 -20.36 10.77 4.09
N ASN A 156 -21.50 10.21 4.52
CA ASN A 156 -22.16 10.52 5.78
C ASN A 156 -22.95 9.29 6.23
N GLY A 157 -23.00 9.05 7.55
CA GLY A 157 -23.80 8.00 8.17
C GLY A 157 -23.35 6.59 7.77
N LYS A 158 -22.04 6.38 7.72
CA LYS A 158 -21.42 5.07 7.50
C LYS A 158 -20.94 4.46 8.81
#